data_AF-A0A1M5ISV6-F1
#
_entry.id   AF-A0A1M5ISV6-F1
#
_cell.length_a   1.000
_cell.length_b   1.000
_cell.length_c   1.000
_cell.angle_alpha   90.00
_cell.angle_beta   90.00
_cell.angle_gamma   90.00
#
_symmetry.space_group_name_H-M   'P 1'
#
loop_
_entity.id
_entity.type
_entity.pdbx_description
1 polymer ?
#
loop_
_entity_poly.entity_id
_entity_poly.type
_entity_poly.pdbx_seq_one_letter_code
_entity_poly.pdbx_strand_id
1 'polypeptide(L)'
;MNLIARSLKTLGILILVFALFNSCSEDANPIGTDQELSQTELQTILTTDEAAGTVDNALAELFAGGAQAGKSAKSANDCYSAEYTDTGFVATFNNCALNGTENINGTLTVTYEVGNETAAFTATYEDFYVGTIKLSGTRAYQLNSNVEQNTISFTVTSNMTVEMEDESVITETGTKTFAFTFGENLGDSSFSLSGSWNVTADGNTYTIETVDPLVGGFNCEHLTNGSMVVSKNGLEITVDFGDGECDNVAILTYPDGTTEEINL
;
A
#
# COMPACT_ATOMS: atom_id res chain seq x y z
N MET A 1 23.68 -4.74 4.69
CA MET A 1 24.63 -5.26 5.70
C MET A 1 24.17 -6.66 6.07
N ASN A 2 24.83 -7.69 5.55
CA ASN A 2 24.45 -9.10 5.76
C ASN A 2 24.85 -9.57 7.16
N LEU A 3 23.91 -10.13 7.93
CA LEU A 3 24.22 -10.97 9.08
C LEU A 3 23.21 -12.12 9.19
N ILE A 4 23.53 -13.24 8.54
CA ILE A 4 23.00 -14.56 8.86
C ILE A 4 24.17 -15.47 9.23
N ALA A 5 23.91 -16.32 10.22
CA ALA A 5 24.66 -17.49 10.70
C ALA A 5 25.60 -17.26 11.89
N ARG A 6 25.22 -17.84 13.04
CA ARG A 6 25.83 -19.11 13.46
C ARG A 6 25.09 -19.77 14.63
N SER A 7 24.68 -21.01 14.38
CA SER A 7 24.29 -22.02 15.35
C SER A 7 25.44 -22.37 16.30
N LEU A 8 25.13 -22.61 17.58
CA LEU A 8 26.01 -23.39 18.46
C LEU A 8 25.17 -24.38 19.29
N LYS A 9 25.48 -25.68 19.13
CA LYS A 9 24.94 -26.79 19.92
C LYS A 9 25.88 -27.12 21.09
N THR A 10 25.32 -27.86 22.06
CA THR A 10 25.91 -28.55 23.24
C THR A 10 26.04 -27.67 24.49
N LEU A 11 25.69 -28.07 25.72
CA LEU A 11 25.58 -29.40 26.35
C LEU A 11 24.65 -29.29 27.59
N GLY A 12 23.88 -30.34 27.90
CA GLY A 12 22.81 -30.32 28.91
C GLY A 12 23.23 -30.54 30.36
N ILE A 13 22.30 -30.23 31.27
CA ILE A 13 22.18 -30.81 32.62
C ILE A 13 20.69 -31.00 32.93
N LEU A 14 20.36 -32.24 33.33
CA LEU A 14 19.08 -32.74 33.79
C LEU A 14 18.92 -32.40 35.29
N ILE A 15 17.89 -31.65 35.69
CA ILE A 15 17.36 -31.67 37.07
C ILE A 15 15.83 -31.69 37.00
N LEU A 16 15.28 -32.77 37.56
CA LEU A 16 13.87 -33.12 37.63
C LEU A 16 13.48 -33.04 39.10
N VAL A 17 12.66 -32.07 39.50
CA VAL A 17 11.86 -32.14 40.74
C VAL A 17 10.50 -31.49 40.53
N PHE A 18 9.51 -32.34 40.73
CA PHE A 18 8.07 -32.16 40.77
C PHE A 18 7.60 -31.21 41.90
N ALA A 19 6.66 -30.31 41.61
CA ALA A 19 5.67 -29.84 42.58
C ALA A 19 4.38 -29.43 41.85
N LEU A 20 3.28 -30.01 42.32
CA LEU A 20 1.93 -30.02 41.77
C LEU A 20 1.14 -28.74 42.09
N PHE A 21 0.02 -28.62 41.36
CA PHE A 21 -1.18 -27.78 41.56
C PHE A 21 -1.19 -26.39 40.93
N ASN A 22 -1.75 -26.33 39.71
CA ASN A 22 -2.88 -25.45 39.43
C ASN A 22 -3.87 -26.19 38.52
N SER A 23 -5.05 -26.44 39.08
CA SER A 23 -6.26 -26.85 38.37
C SER A 23 -6.86 -25.58 37.77
N CYS A 24 -6.69 -25.35 36.47
CA CYS A 24 -7.53 -24.41 35.74
C CYS A 24 -8.65 -25.19 35.05
N SER A 25 -9.86 -24.77 35.43
CA SER A 25 -11.16 -25.17 34.95
C SER A 25 -11.43 -24.58 33.57
N GLU A 26 -12.26 -25.30 32.82
CA GLU A 26 -12.95 -24.93 31.58
C GLU A 26 -12.09 -24.73 30.33
N ASP A 27 -12.00 -25.83 29.58
CA ASP A 27 -11.69 -25.86 28.15
C ASP A 27 -12.66 -24.92 27.41
N ALA A 28 -12.25 -23.67 27.22
CA ALA A 28 -12.71 -22.90 26.07
C ALA A 28 -12.20 -23.65 24.83
N ASN A 29 -13.13 -24.11 24.00
CA ASN A 29 -12.81 -24.60 22.66
C ASN A 29 -11.93 -23.54 21.97
N PRO A 30 -10.68 -23.84 21.59
CA PRO A 30 -9.93 -22.89 20.80
C PRO A 30 -10.64 -22.79 19.45
N ILE A 31 -11.13 -21.60 19.15
CA ILE A 31 -11.36 -21.19 17.76
C ILE A 31 -10.01 -21.45 17.06
N GLY A 32 -10.06 -22.09 15.89
CA GLY A 32 -8.89 -22.67 15.22
C GLY A 32 -7.69 -21.73 15.23
N THR A 33 -6.61 -22.18 15.86
CA THR A 33 -5.35 -21.47 16.13
C THR A 33 -4.50 -21.18 14.88
N ASP A 34 -5.10 -21.24 13.69
CA ASP A 34 -4.39 -21.16 12.40
C ASP A 34 -4.80 -19.92 11.56
N GLN A 35 -5.63 -19.02 12.11
CA GLN A 35 -6.03 -17.78 11.42
C GLN A 35 -5.75 -16.56 12.29
N GLU A 36 -4.48 -16.25 12.51
CA GLU A 36 -4.06 -14.94 13.03
C GLU A 36 -3.62 -14.06 11.85
N LEU A 37 -3.65 -12.73 12.03
CA LEU A 37 -3.05 -11.79 11.07
C LEU A 37 -1.67 -11.41 11.57
N SER A 38 -0.64 -11.88 10.88
CA SER A 38 0.74 -11.58 11.27
C SER A 38 1.17 -10.15 10.88
N GLN A 39 2.21 -9.63 11.55
CA GLN A 39 2.85 -8.36 11.19
C GLN A 39 3.23 -8.31 9.71
N THR A 40 3.83 -9.38 9.17
CA THR A 40 4.26 -9.42 7.77
C THR A 40 3.08 -9.32 6.82
N GLU A 41 1.97 -10.01 7.10
CA GLU A 41 0.78 -9.95 6.26
C GLU A 41 0.14 -8.56 6.31
N LEU A 42 0.11 -7.91 7.47
CA LEU A 42 -0.35 -6.54 7.60
C LEU A 42 0.55 -5.56 6.83
N GLN A 43 1.87 -5.72 6.93
CA GLN A 43 2.81 -4.90 6.16
C GLN A 43 2.59 -5.07 4.65
N THR A 44 2.42 -6.30 4.17
CA THR A 44 2.08 -6.56 2.77
C THR A 44 0.80 -5.83 2.37
N ILE A 45 -0.27 -5.90 3.17
CA ILE A 45 -1.53 -5.19 2.91
C ILE A 45 -1.32 -3.68 2.76
N LEU A 46 -0.45 -3.09 3.59
CA LEU A 46 -0.19 -1.66 3.63
C LEU A 46 0.74 -1.16 2.52
N THR A 47 1.67 -2.00 2.02
CA THR A 47 2.69 -1.58 1.03
C THR A 47 2.55 -2.19 -0.35
N THR A 48 1.44 -2.90 -0.64
CA THR A 48 1.23 -3.56 -1.94
C THR A 48 1.32 -2.59 -3.13
N ASP A 49 1.02 -1.30 -2.94
CA ASP A 49 1.03 -0.29 -4.01
C ASP A 49 2.36 0.47 -4.15
N GLU A 50 3.36 0.24 -3.29
CA GLU A 50 4.63 0.99 -3.27
C GLU A 50 5.38 0.91 -4.61
N ALA A 51 5.46 -0.29 -5.19
CA ALA A 51 6.11 -0.51 -6.48
C ALA A 51 5.43 0.29 -7.60
N ALA A 52 4.10 0.23 -7.69
CA ALA A 52 3.35 0.99 -8.68
C ALA A 52 3.37 2.50 -8.39
N GLY A 53 3.43 2.89 -7.12
CA GLY A 53 3.56 4.28 -6.67
C GLY A 53 4.87 4.95 -7.08
N THR A 54 5.92 4.17 -7.38
CA THR A 54 7.23 4.70 -7.80
C THR A 54 7.13 5.60 -9.03
N VAL A 55 6.16 5.36 -9.92
CA VAL A 55 5.97 6.12 -11.15
C VAL A 55 4.81 7.11 -11.11
N ASP A 56 4.08 7.19 -9.99
CA ASP A 56 2.90 8.07 -9.87
C ASP A 56 3.29 9.56 -10.05
N ASN A 57 4.45 9.99 -9.55
CA ASN A 57 4.96 11.35 -9.76
C ASN A 57 5.25 11.64 -11.26
N ALA A 58 5.88 10.70 -11.95
CA ALA A 58 6.18 10.83 -13.38
C ALA A 58 4.89 10.83 -14.22
N LEU A 59 3.91 10.00 -13.84
CA LEU A 59 2.57 9.99 -14.45
C LEU A 59 1.85 11.34 -14.26
N ALA A 60 1.90 11.92 -13.07
CA ALA A 60 1.31 13.23 -12.79
C ALA A 60 1.98 14.35 -13.62
N GLU A 61 3.31 14.33 -13.73
CA GLU A 61 4.05 15.29 -14.57
C GLU A 61 3.70 15.15 -16.06
N LEU A 62 3.69 13.92 -16.58
CA LEU A 62 3.31 13.62 -17.96
C LEU A 62 1.87 14.06 -18.26
N PHE A 63 0.95 13.79 -17.35
CA PHE A 63 -0.44 14.22 -17.47
C PHE A 63 -0.54 15.75 -17.53
N ALA A 64 0.15 16.47 -16.64
CA ALA A 64 0.18 17.93 -16.64
C ALA A 64 0.85 18.50 -17.91
N GLY A 65 1.90 17.84 -18.41
CA GLY A 65 2.60 18.21 -19.64
C GLY A 65 1.73 18.09 -20.89
N GLY A 66 0.88 17.06 -20.97
CA GLY A 66 -0.08 16.89 -22.07
C GLY A 66 -1.10 18.04 -22.20
N ALA A 67 -1.47 18.66 -21.07
CA ALA A 67 -2.33 19.85 -21.08
C ALA A 67 -1.62 21.08 -21.67
N GLN A 68 -0.30 21.17 -21.58
CA GLN A 68 0.49 22.32 -22.07
C GLN A 68 1.03 22.15 -23.48
N ALA A 69 1.43 20.93 -23.87
CA ALA A 69 2.15 20.67 -25.12
C ALA A 69 1.25 20.65 -26.37
N GLY A 70 -0.07 20.65 -26.20
CA GLY A 70 -1.02 20.38 -27.28
C GLY A 70 -1.08 18.88 -27.58
N LYS A 71 -2.29 18.37 -27.80
CA LYS A 71 -2.68 16.95 -27.88
C LYS A 71 -2.10 16.15 -29.08
N SER A 72 -0.99 16.59 -29.65
CA SER A 72 -0.28 15.91 -30.75
C SER A 72 1.25 16.09 -30.66
N ALA A 73 1.75 16.43 -29.48
CA ALA A 73 3.16 16.64 -29.23
C ALA A 73 3.91 15.34 -28.92
N LYS A 74 5.23 15.38 -29.09
CA LYS A 74 6.15 14.39 -28.52
C LYS A 74 7.04 15.08 -27.49
N SER A 75 7.24 14.46 -26.34
CA SER A 75 8.18 14.91 -25.32
C SER A 75 9.13 13.78 -24.99
N ALA A 76 10.42 14.05 -24.82
CA ALA A 76 11.39 13.05 -24.44
C ALA A 76 12.49 13.68 -23.57
N ASN A 77 12.92 12.92 -22.57
CA ASN A 77 14.12 13.19 -21.79
C ASN A 77 14.97 11.91 -21.73
N ASP A 78 16.05 11.93 -20.93
CA ASP A 78 16.95 10.78 -20.81
C ASP A 78 16.33 9.55 -20.14
N CYS A 79 15.14 9.70 -19.53
CA CYS A 79 14.44 8.64 -18.82
C CYS A 79 13.27 8.08 -19.66
N TYR A 80 12.34 8.94 -20.09
CA TYR A 80 11.16 8.51 -20.82
C TYR A 80 10.91 9.33 -22.09
N SER A 81 10.13 8.73 -22.98
CA SER A 81 9.52 9.42 -24.12
C SER A 81 8.00 9.27 -24.06
N ALA A 82 7.27 10.30 -24.47
CA ALA A 82 5.82 10.33 -24.46
C ALA A 82 5.28 10.85 -25.80
N GLU A 83 4.27 10.16 -26.32
CA GLU A 83 3.51 10.54 -27.51
C GLU A 83 2.07 10.87 -27.11
N TYR A 84 1.66 12.12 -27.32
CA TYR A 84 0.35 12.63 -26.89
C TYR A 84 -0.68 12.58 -28.02
N THR A 85 -1.93 12.33 -27.64
CA THR A 85 -3.12 12.31 -28.49
C THR A 85 -4.27 13.08 -27.83
N ASP A 86 -5.40 13.22 -28.52
CA ASP A 86 -6.58 13.90 -27.95
C ASP A 86 -7.21 13.14 -26.77
N THR A 87 -7.05 11.82 -26.73
CA THR A 87 -7.69 10.91 -25.79
C THR A 87 -6.74 10.36 -24.73
N GLY A 88 -5.46 10.74 -24.76
CA GLY A 88 -4.46 10.16 -23.87
C GLY A 88 -3.03 10.28 -24.39
N PHE A 89 -2.12 9.50 -23.83
CA PHE A 89 -0.73 9.42 -24.29
C PHE A 89 -0.13 8.03 -24.04
N VAL A 90 0.93 7.71 -24.77
CA VAL A 90 1.75 6.53 -24.51
C VAL A 90 3.12 6.99 -24.03
N ALA A 91 3.54 6.56 -22.86
CA ALA A 91 4.85 6.84 -22.29
C ALA A 91 5.69 5.57 -22.24
N THR A 92 6.91 5.63 -22.75
CA THR A 92 7.89 4.53 -22.72
C THR A 92 9.08 4.93 -21.89
N PHE A 93 9.34 4.15 -20.85
CA PHE A 93 10.43 4.31 -19.90
C PHE A 93 11.57 3.38 -20.30
N ASN A 94 12.80 3.90 -20.34
CA ASN A 94 13.97 3.13 -20.72
C ASN A 94 15.12 3.38 -19.74
N ASN A 95 15.33 2.41 -18.86
CA ASN A 95 16.36 2.40 -17.83
C ASN A 95 16.36 3.67 -16.98
N CYS A 96 15.17 4.07 -16.54
CA CYS A 96 14.97 5.23 -15.68
C CYS A 96 15.43 4.98 -14.25
N ALA A 97 15.90 6.04 -13.61
CA ALA A 97 16.02 6.13 -12.16
C ALA A 97 14.99 7.14 -11.64
N LEU A 98 13.97 6.69 -10.90
CA LEU A 98 12.93 7.54 -10.30
C LEU A 98 12.84 7.26 -8.81
N ASN A 99 12.79 8.32 -8.00
CA ASN A 99 12.66 8.24 -6.54
C ASN A 99 13.68 7.30 -5.86
N GLY A 100 14.90 7.22 -6.40
CA GLY A 100 15.95 6.32 -5.89
C GLY A 100 15.85 4.87 -6.36
N THR A 101 14.81 4.51 -7.12
CA THR A 101 14.66 3.20 -7.75
C THR A 101 15.20 3.22 -9.17
N GLU A 102 16.12 2.31 -9.48
CA GLU A 102 16.74 2.15 -10.79
C GLU A 102 16.02 1.11 -11.65
N ASN A 103 16.38 1.05 -12.94
CA ASN A 103 15.89 0.07 -13.90
C ASN A 103 14.36 0.11 -14.09
N ILE A 104 13.77 1.30 -14.08
CA ILE A 104 12.36 1.45 -14.45
C ILE A 104 12.22 1.41 -15.97
N ASN A 105 11.47 0.43 -16.46
CA ASN A 105 11.37 0.09 -17.88
C ASN A 105 9.92 -0.26 -18.24
N GLY A 106 9.56 -0.04 -19.50
CA GLY A 106 8.30 -0.51 -20.06
C GLY A 106 7.39 0.61 -20.53
N THR A 107 6.14 0.26 -20.80
CA THR A 107 5.19 1.17 -21.45
C THR A 107 3.96 1.39 -20.59
N LEU A 108 3.59 2.67 -20.43
CA LEU A 108 2.33 3.09 -19.84
C LEU A 108 1.44 3.66 -20.94
N THR A 109 0.27 3.07 -21.10
CA THR A 109 -0.78 3.62 -21.97
C THR A 109 -1.78 4.35 -21.10
N VAL A 110 -1.88 5.67 -21.25
CA VAL A 110 -2.75 6.53 -20.46
C VAL A 110 -3.91 7.01 -21.30
N THR A 111 -5.13 6.86 -20.79
CA THR A 111 -6.37 7.35 -21.40
C THR A 111 -6.99 8.42 -20.51
N TYR A 112 -7.32 9.58 -21.08
CA TYR A 112 -8.00 10.66 -20.37
C TYR A 112 -9.48 10.34 -20.21
N GLU A 113 -10.04 10.65 -19.05
CA GLU A 113 -11.48 10.60 -18.85
C GLU A 113 -12.10 11.95 -19.22
N VAL A 114 -12.98 11.95 -20.22
CA VAL A 114 -13.60 13.17 -20.74
C VAL A 114 -14.98 13.37 -20.12
N GLY A 115 -15.24 14.55 -19.56
CA GLY A 115 -16.57 14.97 -19.12
C GLY A 115 -16.75 15.14 -17.61
N ASN A 116 -15.73 14.83 -16.80
CA ASN A 116 -15.72 15.15 -15.37
C ASN A 116 -15.23 16.58 -15.12
N GLU A 117 -15.79 17.24 -14.10
CA GLU A 117 -15.27 18.53 -13.60
C GLU A 117 -13.89 18.37 -12.93
N THR A 118 -13.53 17.13 -12.61
CA THR A 118 -12.29 16.70 -11.95
C THR A 118 -11.32 16.10 -12.96
N ALA A 119 -10.02 16.35 -12.78
CA ALA A 119 -8.98 15.77 -13.63
C ALA A 119 -8.88 14.27 -13.36
N ALA A 120 -9.15 13.45 -14.38
CA ALA A 120 -9.15 12.00 -14.26
C ALA A 120 -8.53 11.32 -15.50
N PHE A 121 -7.81 10.23 -15.25
CA PHE A 121 -7.18 9.41 -16.28
C PHE A 121 -6.96 7.97 -15.80
N THR A 122 -6.87 7.04 -16.74
CA THR A 122 -6.51 5.65 -16.46
C THR A 122 -5.16 5.32 -17.10
N ALA A 123 -4.23 4.81 -16.30
CA ALA A 123 -2.96 4.26 -16.75
C ALA A 123 -3.03 2.73 -16.83
N THR A 124 -2.56 2.18 -17.95
CA THR A 124 -2.42 0.73 -18.18
C THR A 124 -0.94 0.39 -18.22
N TYR A 125 -0.55 -0.59 -17.41
CA TYR A 125 0.81 -1.08 -17.25
C TYR A 125 1.00 -2.32 -18.14
N GLU A 126 1.82 -2.18 -19.18
CA GLU A 126 2.14 -3.26 -20.13
C GLU A 126 3.65 -3.49 -20.15
N ASP A 127 4.06 -4.71 -19.82
CA ASP A 127 5.47 -5.11 -19.67
C ASP A 127 6.29 -4.06 -18.89
N PHE A 128 5.70 -3.58 -17.79
CA PHE A 128 6.27 -2.52 -16.96
C PHE A 128 7.06 -3.12 -15.80
N TYR A 129 8.26 -2.60 -15.56
CA TYR A 129 9.19 -3.11 -14.57
C TYR A 129 9.68 -1.99 -13.68
N VAL A 130 9.74 -2.26 -12.37
CA VAL A 130 10.36 -1.42 -11.35
C VAL A 130 11.44 -2.26 -10.69
N GLY A 131 12.70 -2.06 -11.10
CA GLY A 131 13.77 -2.98 -10.74
C GLY A 131 13.55 -4.37 -11.35
N THR A 132 13.42 -5.38 -10.49
CA THR A 132 13.12 -6.78 -10.86
C THR A 132 11.63 -7.11 -10.78
N ILE A 133 10.81 -6.20 -10.25
CA ILE A 133 9.37 -6.40 -10.05
C ILE A 133 8.64 -6.07 -11.35
N LYS A 134 7.78 -6.98 -11.81
CA LYS A 134 6.90 -6.75 -12.97
C LYS A 134 5.52 -6.28 -12.51
N LEU A 135 5.02 -5.22 -13.13
CA LEU A 135 3.70 -4.65 -12.92
C LEU A 135 2.83 -4.88 -14.15
N SER A 136 1.58 -5.26 -13.93
CA SER A 136 0.58 -5.44 -14.99
C SER A 136 -0.80 -5.07 -14.50
N GLY A 137 -1.62 -4.48 -15.38
CA GLY A 137 -2.99 -4.09 -15.05
C GLY A 137 -3.26 -2.60 -15.22
N THR A 138 -4.20 -2.06 -14.45
CA THR A 138 -4.68 -0.68 -14.61
C THR A 138 -4.80 0.05 -13.28
N ARG A 139 -4.49 1.35 -13.27
CA ARG A 139 -4.83 2.28 -12.20
C ARG A 139 -5.59 3.47 -12.79
N ALA A 140 -6.78 3.72 -12.30
CA ALA A 140 -7.57 4.91 -12.62
C ALA A 140 -7.41 5.95 -11.52
N TYR A 141 -7.06 7.17 -11.89
CA TYR A 141 -6.76 8.27 -10.97
C TYR A 141 -7.81 9.36 -11.14
N GLN A 142 -8.35 9.84 -10.03
CA GLN A 142 -9.21 11.01 -9.96
C GLN A 142 -8.65 12.00 -8.94
N LEU A 143 -8.37 13.21 -9.39
CA LEU A 143 -7.89 14.31 -8.54
C LEU A 143 -9.05 15.19 -8.10
N ASN A 144 -9.11 15.45 -6.79
CA ASN A 144 -10.05 16.39 -6.20
C ASN A 144 -9.30 17.40 -5.32
N SER A 145 -9.83 18.61 -5.22
CA SER A 145 -9.29 19.65 -4.34
C SER A 145 -10.42 20.35 -3.60
N ASN A 146 -10.25 20.57 -2.31
CA ASN A 146 -11.18 21.34 -1.48
C ASN A 146 -10.41 22.50 -0.81
N VAL A 147 -10.67 23.71 -1.30
CA VAL A 147 -9.99 24.92 -0.83
C VAL A 147 -10.43 25.30 0.58
N GLU A 148 -11.69 25.06 0.95
CA GLU A 148 -12.22 25.40 2.28
C GLU A 148 -11.59 24.55 3.38
N GLN A 149 -11.31 23.29 3.08
CA GLN A 149 -10.67 22.34 4.00
C GLN A 149 -9.15 22.27 3.82
N ASN A 150 -8.57 23.13 2.97
CA ASN A 150 -7.15 23.10 2.60
C ASN A 150 -6.64 21.69 2.27
N THR A 151 -7.44 20.93 1.51
CA THR A 151 -7.21 19.50 1.24
C THR A 151 -7.09 19.22 -0.25
N ILE A 152 -6.15 18.36 -0.62
CA ILE A 152 -6.05 17.76 -1.97
C ILE A 152 -6.19 16.24 -1.81
N SER A 153 -6.98 15.59 -2.64
CA SER A 153 -7.12 14.13 -2.61
C SER A 153 -7.00 13.47 -3.98
N PHE A 154 -6.46 12.26 -3.97
CA PHE A 154 -6.28 11.39 -5.11
C PHE A 154 -7.02 10.08 -4.82
N THR A 155 -8.08 9.83 -5.58
CA THR A 155 -8.75 8.54 -5.55
C THR A 155 -8.17 7.68 -6.66
N VAL A 156 -7.61 6.53 -6.27
CA VAL A 156 -6.99 5.56 -7.15
C VAL A 156 -7.80 4.28 -7.12
N THR A 157 -8.31 3.86 -8.26
CA THR A 157 -8.92 2.53 -8.43
C THR A 157 -7.93 1.61 -9.13
N SER A 158 -7.46 0.60 -8.42
CA SER A 158 -6.46 -0.36 -8.85
C SER A 158 -7.12 -1.67 -9.31
N ASN A 159 -6.56 -2.24 -10.38
CA ASN A 159 -6.68 -3.65 -10.72
C ASN A 159 -5.30 -4.07 -11.23
N MET A 160 -4.44 -4.49 -10.29
CA MET A 160 -3.02 -4.65 -10.50
C MET A 160 -2.58 -6.07 -10.15
N THR A 161 -1.58 -6.55 -10.88
CA THR A 161 -0.80 -7.74 -10.60
C THR A 161 0.66 -7.33 -10.49
N VAL A 162 1.31 -7.77 -9.41
CA VAL A 162 2.70 -7.53 -9.08
C VAL A 162 3.38 -8.90 -9.03
N GLU A 163 4.34 -9.13 -9.92
CA GLU A 163 5.16 -10.35 -9.93
C GLU A 163 6.56 -9.99 -9.41
N MET A 164 6.94 -10.64 -8.32
CA MET A 164 8.18 -10.41 -7.59
C MET A 164 9.35 -11.18 -8.23
N GLU A 165 10.58 -10.89 -7.80
CA GLU A 165 11.79 -11.55 -8.33
C GLU A 165 11.81 -13.08 -8.08
N ASP A 166 11.14 -13.54 -7.02
CA ASP A 166 11.01 -14.97 -6.68
C ASP A 166 9.81 -15.64 -7.37
N GLU A 167 9.22 -14.99 -8.37
CA GLU A 167 8.03 -15.42 -9.12
C GLU A 167 6.74 -15.47 -8.27
N SER A 168 6.77 -15.01 -7.01
CA SER A 168 5.54 -14.82 -6.23
C SER A 168 4.69 -13.71 -6.84
N VAL A 169 3.36 -13.87 -6.75
CA VAL A 169 2.39 -12.96 -7.35
C VAL A 169 1.49 -12.38 -6.29
N ILE A 170 1.40 -11.06 -6.28
CA ILE A 170 0.47 -10.28 -5.47
C ILE A 170 -0.54 -9.62 -6.41
N THR A 171 -1.83 -9.74 -6.11
CA THR A 171 -2.87 -9.00 -6.85
C THR A 171 -3.57 -8.02 -5.94
N GLU A 172 -3.80 -6.80 -6.41
CA GLU A 172 -4.57 -5.78 -5.72
C GLU A 172 -5.74 -5.30 -6.57
N THR A 173 -6.94 -5.30 -6.00
CA THR A 173 -8.13 -4.72 -6.64
C THR A 173 -8.93 -3.89 -5.66
N GLY A 174 -9.28 -2.66 -6.01
CA GLY A 174 -10.15 -1.82 -5.19
C GLY A 174 -9.85 -0.35 -5.34
N THR A 175 -10.36 0.45 -4.42
CA THR A 175 -10.27 1.90 -4.45
C THR A 175 -9.66 2.42 -3.16
N LYS A 176 -8.60 3.21 -3.29
CA LYS A 176 -7.94 3.94 -2.21
C LYS A 176 -8.04 5.44 -2.49
N THR A 177 -8.30 6.22 -1.47
CA THR A 177 -8.28 7.68 -1.51
C THR A 177 -7.21 8.17 -0.56
N PHE A 178 -6.17 8.77 -1.13
CA PHE A 178 -5.12 9.46 -0.40
C PHE A 178 -5.47 10.95 -0.34
N ALA A 179 -5.58 11.51 0.85
CA ALA A 179 -5.82 12.94 1.04
C ALA A 179 -4.64 13.58 1.77
N PHE A 180 -4.30 14.81 1.39
CA PHE A 180 -3.32 15.65 2.05
C PHE A 180 -4.05 16.87 2.60
N THR A 181 -3.94 17.08 3.91
CA THR A 181 -4.51 18.23 4.61
C THR A 181 -3.37 19.13 5.05
N PHE A 182 -3.34 20.35 4.55
CA PHE A 182 -2.26 21.29 4.84
C PHE A 182 -2.62 22.14 6.06
N GLY A 183 -1.77 22.10 7.08
CA GLY A 183 -1.87 22.96 8.25
C GLY A 183 -1.37 24.38 7.97
N GLU A 184 -1.35 25.23 8.99
CA GLU A 184 -0.73 26.57 8.90
C GLU A 184 0.78 26.47 8.65
N ASN A 185 1.42 25.44 9.22
CA ASN A 185 2.80 25.07 8.95
C ASN A 185 2.88 23.64 8.39
N LEU A 186 4.01 23.32 7.74
CA LEU A 186 4.25 21.96 7.22
C LEU A 186 4.23 20.89 8.32
N GLY A 187 4.64 21.24 9.55
CA GLY A 187 4.62 20.32 10.69
C GLY A 187 3.21 19.97 11.20
N ASP A 188 2.22 20.79 10.87
CA ASP A 188 0.80 20.59 11.22
C ASP A 188 0.03 19.94 10.05
N SER A 189 0.73 19.57 8.98
CA SER A 189 0.13 18.92 7.82
C SER A 189 0.09 17.41 8.01
N SER A 190 -0.94 16.79 7.46
CA SER A 190 -1.17 15.35 7.54
C SER A 190 -1.56 14.77 6.20
N PHE A 191 -1.41 13.46 6.08
CA PHE A 191 -2.05 12.69 5.03
C PHE A 191 -3.03 11.69 5.65
N SER A 192 -4.00 11.26 4.86
CA SER A 192 -4.85 10.14 5.20
C SER A 192 -5.05 9.17 4.05
N LEU A 193 -5.27 7.91 4.39
CA LEU A 193 -5.65 6.83 3.49
C LEU A 193 -7.03 6.30 3.90
N SER A 194 -7.94 6.23 2.95
CA SER A 194 -9.26 5.62 3.14
C SER A 194 -9.66 4.80 1.92
N GLY A 195 -10.57 3.85 2.08
CA GLY A 195 -11.13 3.10 0.95
C GLY A 195 -11.38 1.65 1.28
N SER A 196 -11.56 0.87 0.21
CA SER A 196 -11.72 -0.58 0.30
C SER A 196 -11.00 -1.25 -0.86
N TRP A 197 -10.19 -2.25 -0.52
CA TRP A 197 -9.42 -3.00 -1.49
C TRP A 197 -9.25 -4.45 -1.07
N ASN A 198 -8.85 -5.27 -2.03
CA ASN A 198 -8.55 -6.67 -1.84
C ASN A 198 -7.11 -6.92 -2.24
N VAL A 199 -6.40 -7.67 -1.42
CA VAL A 199 -5.05 -8.15 -1.71
C VAL A 199 -5.08 -9.68 -1.72
N THR A 200 -4.49 -10.30 -2.73
CA THR A 200 -4.19 -11.74 -2.69
C THR A 200 -2.70 -11.93 -2.77
N ALA A 201 -2.14 -12.61 -1.76
CA ALA A 201 -0.72 -12.89 -1.63
C ALA A 201 -0.54 -14.21 -0.88
N ASP A 202 0.44 -15.01 -1.28
CA ASP A 202 0.80 -16.29 -0.62
C ASP A 202 -0.38 -17.26 -0.40
N GLY A 203 -1.35 -17.25 -1.32
CA GLY A 203 -2.54 -18.10 -1.25
C GLY A 203 -3.63 -17.62 -0.28
N ASN A 204 -3.43 -16.48 0.38
CA ASN A 204 -4.44 -15.82 1.20
C ASN A 204 -5.08 -14.66 0.44
N THR A 205 -6.37 -14.44 0.70
CA THR A 205 -7.08 -13.24 0.25
C THR A 205 -7.48 -12.41 1.48
N TYR A 206 -7.13 -11.13 1.40
CA TYR A 206 -7.43 -10.11 2.38
C TYR A 206 -8.42 -9.13 1.76
N THR A 207 -9.55 -8.90 2.41
CA THR A 207 -10.49 -7.83 2.07
C THR A 207 -10.38 -6.75 3.13
N ILE A 208 -10.08 -5.53 2.71
CA ILE A 208 -9.81 -4.40 3.60
C ILE A 208 -10.86 -3.33 3.38
N GLU A 209 -11.33 -2.75 4.47
CA GLU A 209 -12.19 -1.57 4.49
C GLU A 209 -11.76 -0.65 5.63
N THR A 210 -11.39 0.59 5.32
CA THR A 210 -11.11 1.59 6.37
C THR A 210 -12.42 2.00 7.02
N VAL A 211 -12.50 1.90 8.34
CA VAL A 211 -13.64 2.40 9.12
C VAL A 211 -13.46 3.89 9.39
N ASP A 212 -12.28 4.24 9.90
CA ASP A 212 -11.81 5.61 10.03
C ASP A 212 -10.59 5.80 9.11
N PRO A 213 -10.42 6.95 8.43
CA PRO A 213 -9.25 7.19 7.61
C PRO A 213 -7.97 6.97 8.41
N LEU A 214 -7.02 6.23 7.85
CA LEU A 214 -5.70 6.00 8.44
C LEU A 214 -4.90 7.29 8.28
N VAL A 215 -4.47 7.93 9.38
CA VAL A 215 -3.84 9.25 9.36
C VAL A 215 -2.37 9.15 9.74
N GLY A 216 -1.52 9.86 9.01
CA GLY A 216 -0.12 10.12 9.38
C GLY A 216 0.21 11.60 9.34
N GLY A 217 0.99 12.07 10.31
CA GLY A 217 1.51 13.44 10.35
C GLY A 217 2.80 13.57 9.54
N PHE A 218 3.07 14.73 8.94
CA PHE A 218 4.31 14.94 8.15
C PHE A 218 5.59 14.95 9.02
N ASN A 219 5.42 15.04 10.34
CA ASN A 219 6.47 14.97 11.35
C ASN A 219 6.63 13.56 11.97
N CYS A 220 5.85 12.57 11.51
CA CYS A 220 5.87 11.21 11.99
C CYS A 220 6.02 10.23 10.81
N GLU A 221 6.88 9.23 10.96
CA GLU A 221 7.07 8.20 9.92
C GLU A 221 5.97 7.11 9.95
N HIS A 222 5.10 7.15 10.96
CA HIS A 222 4.08 6.14 11.24
C HIS A 222 2.67 6.70 11.07
N LEU A 223 1.73 5.79 10.82
CA LEU A 223 0.31 6.09 11.01
C LEU A 223 0.07 6.27 12.50
N THR A 224 -0.65 7.33 12.87
CA THR A 224 -0.89 7.70 14.26
C THR A 224 -2.34 7.56 14.68
N ASN A 225 -3.26 7.39 13.73
CA ASN A 225 -4.69 7.27 14.00
C ASN A 225 -5.41 6.56 12.86
N GLY A 226 -6.64 6.15 13.11
CA GLY A 226 -7.53 5.51 12.17
C GLY A 226 -7.66 4.02 12.42
N SER A 227 -8.63 3.42 11.75
CA SER A 227 -8.95 2.02 11.95
C SER A 227 -9.43 1.39 10.64
N MET A 228 -9.16 0.10 10.49
CA MET A 228 -9.67 -0.67 9.36
C MET A 228 -10.09 -2.06 9.80
N VAL A 229 -10.96 -2.66 8.98
CA VAL A 229 -11.34 -4.05 9.09
C VAL A 229 -10.62 -4.83 8.01
N VAL A 230 -9.97 -5.92 8.40
CA VAL A 230 -9.32 -6.88 7.51
C VAL A 230 -10.05 -8.21 7.63
N SER A 231 -10.68 -8.66 6.55
CA SER A 231 -11.19 -10.02 6.44
C SER A 231 -10.13 -10.92 5.81
N LYS A 232 -9.56 -11.84 6.59
CA LYS A 232 -8.62 -12.87 6.12
C LYS A 232 -9.33 -14.20 6.05
N ASN A 233 -9.59 -14.72 4.85
CA ASN A 233 -10.25 -16.01 4.64
C ASN A 233 -11.58 -16.18 5.42
N GLY A 234 -12.31 -15.08 5.65
CA GLY A 234 -13.58 -15.05 6.38
C GLY A 234 -13.47 -14.72 7.88
N LEU A 235 -12.26 -14.59 8.43
CA LEU A 235 -12.04 -14.06 9.78
C LEU A 235 -11.90 -12.53 9.70
N GLU A 236 -12.76 -11.81 10.41
CA GLU A 236 -12.78 -10.35 10.46
C GLU A 236 -11.95 -9.84 11.63
N ILE A 237 -10.94 -9.04 11.36
CA ILE A 237 -9.99 -8.51 12.36
C ILE A 237 -10.01 -6.98 12.24
N THR A 238 -10.24 -6.30 13.35
CA THR A 238 -10.10 -4.84 13.40
C THR A 238 -8.66 -4.49 13.70
N VAL A 239 -8.09 -3.56 12.95
CA VAL A 239 -6.76 -3.00 13.14
C VAL A 239 -6.93 -1.52 13.51
N ASP A 240 -6.48 -1.16 14.70
CA ASP A 240 -6.48 0.22 15.22
C ASP A 240 -5.05 0.76 15.23
N PHE A 241 -4.82 1.93 14.63
CA PHE A 241 -3.51 2.57 14.47
C PHE A 241 -3.21 3.63 15.54
N GLY A 242 -3.98 3.66 16.63
CA GLY A 242 -3.70 4.49 17.79
C GLY A 242 -4.53 5.77 17.86
N ASP A 243 -4.17 6.63 18.82
CA ASP A 243 -4.95 7.81 19.22
C ASP A 243 -4.25 9.16 18.91
N GLY A 244 -3.15 9.12 18.18
CA GLY A 244 -2.38 10.29 17.74
C GLY A 244 -0.92 10.28 18.19
N GLU A 245 -0.52 9.35 19.06
CA GLU A 245 0.88 9.18 19.44
C GLU A 245 1.72 8.71 18.23
N CYS A 246 2.94 9.25 18.10
CA CYS A 246 3.88 8.83 17.06
C CYS A 246 4.65 7.60 17.55
N ASP A 247 3.93 6.48 17.64
CA ASP A 247 4.50 5.15 17.85
C ASP A 247 4.24 4.27 16.63
N ASN A 248 5.04 3.22 16.49
CA ASN A 248 4.97 2.32 15.35
C ASN A 248 4.10 1.10 15.70
N VAL A 249 2.95 1.33 16.32
CA VAL A 249 2.15 0.29 16.98
C VAL A 249 0.74 0.24 16.39
N ALA A 250 0.19 -0.96 16.31
CA ALA A 250 -1.22 -1.19 16.02
C ALA A 250 -1.82 -2.22 16.99
N ILE A 251 -3.11 -2.10 17.26
CA ILE A 251 -3.86 -3.04 18.09
C ILE A 251 -4.81 -3.84 17.19
N LEU A 252 -4.62 -5.15 17.15
CA LEU A 252 -5.51 -6.09 16.51
C LEU A 252 -6.62 -6.49 17.49
N THR A 253 -7.85 -6.52 17.04
CA THR A 253 -9.00 -7.05 17.78
C THR A 253 -9.65 -8.17 16.97
N TYR A 254 -9.67 -9.37 17.55
CA TYR A 254 -10.25 -10.58 16.96
C TYR A 254 -11.75 -10.72 17.30
N PRO A 255 -12.52 -11.54 16.55
CA PRO A 255 -13.97 -11.68 16.78
C PRO A 255 -14.39 -12.19 18.16
N ASP A 256 -13.49 -12.89 18.86
CA ASP A 256 -13.70 -13.37 20.24
C ASP A 256 -13.44 -12.28 21.29
N GLY A 257 -13.00 -11.09 20.86
CA GLY A 257 -12.64 -9.96 21.70
C GLY A 257 -11.19 -10.00 22.21
N THR A 258 -10.39 -10.98 21.80
CA THR A 258 -8.96 -11.01 22.10
C THR A 258 -8.28 -9.85 21.38
N THR A 259 -7.35 -9.18 22.07
CA THR A 259 -6.55 -8.10 21.50
C THR A 259 -5.08 -8.43 21.50
N GLU A 260 -4.39 -8.01 20.45
CA GLU A 260 -2.94 -8.21 20.29
C GLU A 260 -2.29 -6.88 19.86
N GLU A 261 -1.22 -6.49 20.53
CA GLU A 261 -0.41 -5.34 20.15
C GLU A 261 0.72 -5.80 19.23
N ILE A 262 0.87 -5.14 18.09
CA ILE A 262 1.94 -5.41 17.13
C ILE A 262 2.71 -4.14 16.81
N ASN A 263 3.99 -4.28 16.49
CA ASN A 263 4.74 -3.20 15.85
C ASN A 263 4.58 -3.34 14.34
N LEU A 264 4.63 -2.23 13.58
CA LEU A 264 4.51 -2.26 12.11
C LEU A 264 5.88 -2.42 11.44
#